data_AF-A0A9X5I6L8-F1
#
_entry.id   AF-A0A9X5I6L8-F1
#
_cell.length_a   1.000
_cell.length_b   1.000
_cell.length_c   1.000
_cell.angle_alpha   90.00
_cell.angle_beta   90.00
_cell.angle_gamma   90.00
#
_symmetry.space_group_name_H-M   'P 1'
#
loop_
_entity.id
_entity.type
_entity.pdbx_description
1 polymer ?
#
loop_
_entity_poly.entity_id
_entity_poly.type
_entity_poly.pdbx_seq_one_letter_code
_entity_poly.pdbx_strand_id
1 'polypeptide(L)'
;MDERIFLLAALIAIVYPLCEGWWQSNRDRRQREEEQKLRATREKDKYLYSLIKRQKGRVTLLEYALESGFSAQEARAYLESRATDFGASVVVSEQGETIYQFPTGER
;
A
#
# COMPACT_ATOMS: atom_id res chain seq x y z
N MET A 1 -30.62 29.38 -44.10
CA MET A 1 -30.09 28.81 -42.85
C MET A 1 -29.88 27.34 -43.13
N ASP A 2 -28.62 26.91 -43.26
CA ASP A 2 -28.26 25.63 -43.88
C ASP A 2 -28.46 24.44 -42.95
N GLU A 3 -29.26 23.48 -43.42
CA GLU A 3 -29.47 22.13 -42.89
C GLU A 3 -28.15 21.37 -42.61
N ARG A 4 -27.08 21.69 -43.34
CA ARG A 4 -25.74 21.12 -43.13
C ARG A 4 -25.08 21.58 -41.82
N ILE A 5 -25.40 22.79 -41.35
CA ILE A 5 -24.91 23.32 -40.07
C ILE A 5 -25.58 22.58 -38.90
N PHE A 6 -26.86 22.25 -39.03
CA PHE A 6 -27.59 21.46 -38.05
C PHE A 6 -27.08 20.02 -37.94
N LEU A 7 -26.73 19.38 -39.07
CA LEU A 7 -26.19 18.03 -39.08
C LEU A 7 -24.79 17.94 -38.46
N LEU A 8 -23.93 18.95 -38.67
CA LEU A 8 -22.61 19.02 -38.04
C LEU A 8 -22.71 19.30 -36.53
N ALA A 9 -23.64 20.15 -36.10
CA ALA A 9 -23.89 20.42 -34.68
C ALA A 9 -24.41 19.17 -33.93
N ALA A 10 -25.26 18.37 -34.58
CA ALA A 10 -25.80 17.14 -34.00
C ALA A 10 -24.74 16.05 -33.78
N LEU A 11 -23.72 15.96 -34.63
CA LEU A 11 -22.62 15.00 -34.49
C LEU A 11 -21.68 15.33 -33.33
N ILE A 12 -21.41 16.61 -33.07
CA ILE A 12 -20.56 17.06 -31.96
C ILE A 12 -21.24 16.79 -30.60
N ALA A 13 -22.56 16.94 -30.52
CA ALA A 13 -23.34 16.73 -29.29
C ALA A 13 -23.37 15.25 -28.82
N ILE A 14 -23.10 14.28 -29.70
CA ILE A 14 -23.13 12.84 -29.37
C ILE A 14 -21.76 12.33 -28.91
N VAL A 15 -20.66 12.91 -29.40
CA VAL A 15 -19.28 12.47 -29.07
C VAL A 15 -18.77 13.09 -27.76
N TYR A 16 -19.24 14.29 -27.41
CA TYR A 16 -18.82 15.03 -26.21
C TYR A 16 -19.10 14.30 -24.87
N PRO A 17 -20.32 13.74 -24.62
CA PRO A 17 -20.64 13.11 -23.34
C PRO A 17 -19.97 11.73 -23.14
N LEU A 18 -19.51 11.06 -24.20
CA LEU A 18 -18.79 9.78 -24.10
C LEU A 18 -17.34 9.96 -23.60
N CYS A 19 -16.72 11.13 -23.81
CA CYS A 19 -15.39 11.44 -23.31
C CYS A 19 -15.40 11.94 -21.85
N GLU A 20 -16.42 12.70 -21.44
CA GLU A 20 -16.56 13.21 -20.06
C GLU A 20 -16.75 12.07 -19.04
N GLY A 21 -17.57 11.06 -19.36
CA GLY A 21 -17.72 9.86 -18.53
C GLY A 21 -16.46 9.02 -18.43
N TRP A 22 -15.65 8.96 -19.50
CA TRP A 22 -14.35 8.26 -19.51
C TRP A 22 -13.31 8.97 -18.65
N TRP A 23 -13.25 10.31 -18.68
CA TRP A 23 -12.31 11.09 -17.86
C TRP A 23 -12.65 11.04 -16.37
N GLN A 24 -13.94 11.04 -16.03
CA GLN A 24 -14.40 10.92 -14.65
C GLN A 24 -14.23 9.50 -14.09
N SER A 25 -14.57 8.46 -14.87
CA SER A 25 -14.36 7.07 -14.46
C SER A 25 -12.88 6.71 -14.32
N ASN A 26 -12.01 7.22 -15.19
CA ASN A 26 -10.57 6.96 -15.11
C ASN A 26 -9.93 7.66 -13.88
N ARG A 27 -10.47 8.81 -13.47
CA ARG A 27 -10.03 9.49 -12.24
C ARG A 27 -10.41 8.70 -10.99
N ASP A 28 -11.62 8.15 -10.95
CA ASP A 28 -12.08 7.32 -9.83
C ASP A 28 -11.32 5.99 -9.74
N ARG A 29 -10.95 5.39 -10.88
CA ARG A 29 -10.12 4.17 -10.91
C ARG A 29 -8.78 4.40 -10.22
N ARG A 30 -8.11 5.52 -10.53
CA ARG A 30 -6.83 5.89 -9.90
C ARG A 30 -6.98 6.06 -8.39
N GLN A 31 -8.03 6.75 -7.95
CA GLN A 31 -8.28 6.93 -6.52
C GLN A 31 -8.54 5.60 -5.80
N ARG A 32 -9.32 4.70 -6.39
CA ARG A 32 -9.57 3.37 -5.82
C ARG A 32 -8.31 2.53 -5.74
N GLU A 33 -7.47 2.56 -6.77
CA GLU A 33 -6.19 1.85 -6.76
C GLU A 33 -5.24 2.41 -5.70
N GLU A 34 -5.14 3.73 -5.58
CA GLU A 34 -4.34 4.39 -4.54
C GLU A 34 -4.88 4.07 -3.14
N GLU A 35 -6.20 4.12 -2.95
CA GLU A 35 -6.84 3.71 -1.70
C GLU A 35 -6.58 2.25 -1.39
N GLN A 36 -6.68 1.34 -2.36
CA GLN A 36 -6.40 -0.07 -2.16
C GLN A 36 -4.94 -0.30 -1.76
N LYS A 37 -4.00 0.37 -2.45
CA LYS A 37 -2.58 0.34 -2.09
C LYS A 37 -2.35 0.88 -0.68
N LEU A 38 -2.98 2.00 -0.34
CA LEU A 38 -2.87 2.61 0.98
C LEU A 38 -3.47 1.72 2.07
N ARG A 39 -4.62 1.09 1.81
CA ARG A 39 -5.28 0.14 2.72
C ARG A 39 -4.38 -1.08 2.95
N ALA A 40 -3.86 -1.67 1.87
CA ALA A 40 -2.94 -2.79 1.97
C ALA A 40 -1.69 -2.42 2.79
N THR A 41 -1.07 -1.27 2.53
CA THR A 41 0.08 -0.80 3.32
C THR A 41 -0.27 -0.59 4.79
N ARG A 42 -1.42 0.04 5.08
CA ARG A 42 -1.88 0.26 6.46
C ARG A 42 -2.11 -1.04 7.22
N GLU A 43 -2.61 -2.08 6.56
CA GLU A 43 -2.76 -3.39 7.19
C GLU A 43 -1.40 -4.00 7.55
N LYS A 44 -0.40 -3.93 6.65
CA LYS A 44 0.96 -4.40 6.95
C LYS A 44 1.57 -3.67 8.14
N ASP A 45 1.41 -2.35 8.16
CA ASP A 45 1.90 -1.47 9.23
C ASP A 45 1.19 -1.76 10.56
N LYS A 46 -0.11 -2.04 10.54
CA LYS A 46 -0.90 -2.36 11.75
C LYS A 46 -0.30 -3.56 12.51
N TYR A 47 0.04 -4.64 11.80
CA TYR A 47 0.64 -5.83 12.43
C TYR A 47 2.01 -5.50 13.02
N LEU A 48 2.86 -4.81 12.26
CA LEU A 48 4.20 -4.43 12.71
C LEU A 48 4.14 -3.55 13.97
N TYR A 49 3.33 -2.51 13.94
CA TYR A 49 3.22 -1.58 15.06
C TYR A 49 2.63 -2.24 16.31
N SER A 50 1.72 -3.20 16.13
CA SER A 50 1.22 -4.00 17.26
C SER A 50 2.34 -4.82 17.93
N LEU A 51 3.26 -5.38 17.14
CA LEU A 51 4.38 -6.17 17.64
C LEU A 51 5.43 -5.27 18.31
N ILE A 52 5.79 -4.15 17.68
CA ILE A 52 6.70 -3.14 18.25
C ILE A 52 6.20 -2.68 19.63
N LYS A 53 4.91 -2.38 19.76
CA LYS A 53 4.32 -1.95 21.05
C LYS A 53 4.33 -3.05 22.10
N ARG A 54 3.99 -4.29 21.73
CA ARG A 54 3.93 -5.42 22.67
C ARG A 54 5.30 -5.87 23.15
N GLN A 55 6.32 -5.74 22.30
CA GLN A 55 7.63 -6.34 22.49
C GLN A 55 8.77 -5.31 22.60
N LYS A 56 8.45 -4.05 22.92
CA LYS A 56 9.43 -2.96 23.08
C LYS A 56 10.41 -2.86 21.89
N GLY A 57 9.86 -2.91 20.69
CA GLY A 57 10.61 -2.78 19.44
C GLY A 57 11.24 -4.06 18.91
N ARG A 58 11.22 -5.18 19.66
CA ARG A 58 11.67 -6.47 19.14
C ARG A 58 10.58 -7.10 18.28
N VAL A 59 10.92 -7.53 17.06
CA VAL A 59 10.00 -8.22 16.16
C VAL A 59 10.77 -9.32 15.43
N THR A 60 10.29 -10.56 15.46
CA THR A 60 10.92 -11.64 14.66
C THR A 60 10.21 -11.85 13.33
N LEU A 61 10.93 -12.40 12.36
CA LEU A 61 10.36 -12.73 11.05
C LEU A 61 9.14 -13.66 11.18
N LEU A 62 9.24 -14.66 12.06
CA LEU A 62 8.20 -15.66 12.28
C LEU A 62 6.96 -15.03 12.91
N GLU A 63 7.12 -14.21 13.95
CA GLU A 63 6.01 -13.55 14.63
C GLU A 63 5.23 -12.65 13.68
N TYR A 64 5.94 -11.88 12.85
CA TYR A 64 5.29 -11.04 11.85
C TYR A 64 4.54 -11.87 10.80
N ALA A 65 5.14 -12.96 10.31
CA ALA A 65 4.49 -13.86 9.35
C ALA A 65 3.22 -14.52 9.93
N LEU A 66 3.26 -14.95 11.20
CA LEU A 66 2.11 -15.56 11.88
C LEU A 66 0.97 -14.56 12.11
N GLU A 67 1.28 -13.34 12.57
CA GLU A 67 0.27 -12.31 12.88
C GLU A 67 -0.35 -11.70 11.61
N SER A 68 0.45 -11.54 10.55
CA SER A 68 -0.04 -10.97 9.28
C SER A 68 -0.64 -12.00 8.34
N GLY A 69 -0.30 -13.29 8.50
CA GLY A 69 -0.63 -14.36 7.56
C GLY A 69 0.17 -14.33 6.26
N PHE A 70 1.19 -13.47 6.14
CA PHE A 70 2.04 -13.39 4.95
C PHE A 70 3.02 -14.54 4.87
N SER A 71 3.43 -14.87 3.63
CA SER A 71 4.51 -15.82 3.42
C SER A 71 5.81 -15.31 4.06
N ALA A 72 6.72 -16.23 4.41
CA ALA A 72 8.01 -15.88 4.99
C ALA A 72 8.82 -14.91 4.10
N GLN A 73 8.70 -15.04 2.78
CA GLN A 73 9.39 -14.16 1.82
C GLN A 73 8.82 -12.74 1.82
N GLU A 74 7.49 -12.61 1.81
CA GLU A 74 6.82 -11.30 1.85
C GLU A 74 7.05 -10.58 3.19
N ALA A 75 6.95 -11.33 4.29
CA ALA A 75 7.24 -10.85 5.63
C ALA A 75 8.68 -10.31 5.72
N ARG A 76 9.65 -11.06 5.20
CA ARG A 76 11.06 -10.67 5.20
C ARG A 76 11.30 -9.39 4.40
N ALA A 77 10.81 -9.35 3.16
CA ALA A 77 10.99 -8.18 2.30
C ALA A 77 10.38 -6.91 2.93
N TYR A 78 9.21 -7.04 3.55
CA TYR A 78 8.57 -5.93 4.24
C TYR A 78 9.35 -5.49 5.49
N LEU A 79 9.79 -6.42 6.33
CA LEU A 79 10.56 -6.10 7.54
C LEU A 79 11.94 -5.50 7.21
N GLU A 80 12.63 -5.99 6.18
CA GLU A 80 13.91 -5.42 5.72
C GLU A 80 13.74 -3.97 5.21
N SER A 81 12.67 -3.69 4.47
CA SER A 81 12.32 -2.33 4.05
C SER A 81 12.07 -1.43 5.25
N ARG A 82 11.23 -1.87 6.20
CA ARG A 82 10.92 -1.07 7.39
C ARG A 82 12.11 -0.92 8.34
N ALA A 83 12.97 -1.92 8.42
CA ALA A 83 14.20 -1.84 9.19
C ALA A 83 15.12 -0.75 8.64
N THR A 84 15.21 -0.62 7.32
CA THR A 84 15.97 0.43 6.67
C THR A 84 15.32 1.81 6.91
N ASP A 85 14.01 1.93 6.71
CA ASP A 85 13.25 3.18 6.90
C ASP A 85 13.37 3.73 8.33
N PHE A 86 13.34 2.85 9.34
CA PHE A 86 13.31 3.22 10.77
C PHE A 86 14.66 3.03 11.48
N GLY A 87 15.71 2.64 10.77
CA GLY A 87 17.03 2.39 11.37
C GLY A 87 17.04 1.25 12.40
N ALA A 88 16.27 0.19 12.16
CA ALA A 88 16.24 -0.98 13.02
C ALA A 88 17.52 -1.81 12.86
N SER A 89 17.98 -2.43 13.94
CA SER A 89 19.10 -3.38 13.91
C SER A 89 18.60 -4.78 13.60
N VAL A 90 19.26 -5.48 12.68
CA VAL A 90 18.94 -6.86 12.31
C VAL A 90 19.98 -7.79 12.93
N VAL A 91 19.51 -8.75 13.72
CA VAL A 91 20.36 -9.73 14.40
C VAL A 91 19.87 -11.13 14.07
N VAL A 92 20.79 -12.01 13.70
CA VAL A 92 20.51 -13.44 13.55
C VAL A 92 20.95 -14.14 14.84
N SER A 93 20.02 -14.80 15.51
CA SER A 93 20.32 -15.56 16.73
C SER A 93 21.12 -16.83 16.41
N GLU A 94 21.74 -17.43 17.42
CA GLU A 94 22.44 -18.73 17.29
C GLU A 94 21.51 -19.86 16.84
N GLN A 95 20.20 -19.72 17.07
CA GLN A 95 19.16 -20.65 16.65
C GLN A 95 18.70 -20.41 15.19
N GLY A 96 19.29 -19.42 14.49
CA GLY A 96 18.95 -19.06 13.12
C GLY A 96 17.74 -18.13 12.97
N GLU A 97 17.15 -17.66 14.07
CA GLU A 97 16.02 -16.72 14.02
C GLU A 97 16.51 -15.30 13.66
N THR A 98 15.86 -14.66 12.69
CA THR A 98 16.11 -13.25 12.33
C THR A 98 15.23 -12.32 13.18
N ILE A 99 15.89 -11.48 13.97
CA ILE A 99 15.28 -10.53 14.90
C ILE A 99 15.52 -9.10 14.38
N TYR A 100 14.45 -8.32 14.29
CA TYR A 100 14.46 -6.92 13.94
C TYR A 100 14.22 -6.09 15.22
N GLN A 101 15.20 -5.29 15.61
CA GLN A 101 15.13 -4.43 16.78
C GLN A 101 14.90 -2.97 16.34
N PHE A 102 13.66 -2.51 16.48
CA PHE A 102 13.25 -1.14 16.19
C PHE A 102 13.55 -0.21 17.36
N PRO A 103 14.03 1.02 17.12
CA PRO A 103 14.21 2.02 18.17
C PRO A 103 12.83 2.51 18.66
N THR A 104 12.53 2.36 19.95
CA THR A 104 11.21 2.76 20.51
C THR A 104 11.21 4.08 21.26
N GLY A 105 12.35 4.75 21.42
CA GLY A 105 12.42 6.10 22.03
C GLY A 105 11.96 6.18 23.49
N GLU A 106 11.65 5.05 24.15
CA GLU A 106 11.39 4.99 25.58
C GLU A 106 12.68 5.33 26.34
N ARG A 107 12.86 6.62 26.65
CA ARG A 107 13.80 7.15 27.65
C ARG A 107 13.05 7.41 28.95
#